data_AF-A0A7S3W849-F1
#
_entry.id   AF-A0A7S3W849-F1
#
_cell.length_a   1.000
_cell.length_b   1.000
_cell.length_c   1.000
_cell.angle_alpha   90.00
_cell.angle_beta   90.00
_cell.angle_gamma   90.00
#
_symmetry.space_group_name_H-M   'P 1'
#
loop_
_entity.id
_entity.type
_entity.pdbx_description
1 polymer ?
#
loop_
_entity_poly.entity_id
_entity_poly.type
_entity_poly.pdbx_seq_one_letter_code
_entity_poly.pdbx_strand_id
1 'polypeptide(L)'
;GGEGGERERERERLRGESARGDERVRRRGTDAVPASSQVTMRDARELHPPASLDALGFALQSWPTKCDDFEDDDAVVATYYGEMMDLVKAASGAERVFIFDHTVRESGNTNLNAAAGGSAAPVPRVHCDYTASGAPRRLQQLGAEGIYSRLRGRVLTCGGAEAGPV
;
A
#
# COMPACT_ATOMS: atom_id res chain seq x y z
N GLY A 1 8.46 -6.35 -47.48
CA GLY A 1 7.46 -5.70 -46.61
C GLY A 1 6.37 -6.71 -46.31
N GLY A 2 6.34 -7.24 -45.09
CA GLY A 2 5.39 -8.31 -44.77
C GLY A 2 5.48 -8.89 -43.36
N GLU A 3 6.09 -8.20 -42.38
CA GLU A 3 6.25 -8.74 -41.02
C GLU A 3 5.72 -7.78 -39.91
N GLY A 4 5.21 -6.60 -40.29
CA GLY A 4 4.61 -5.65 -39.36
C GLY A 4 3.12 -5.90 -39.06
N GLY A 5 2.43 -6.67 -39.91
CA GLY A 5 0.97 -6.83 -39.84
C GLY A 5 0.47 -7.95 -38.92
N GLU A 6 1.33 -8.87 -38.48
CA GLU A 6 0.92 -9.98 -37.60
C GLU A 6 1.00 -9.60 -36.12
N ARG A 7 2.01 -8.80 -35.73
CA ARG A 7 2.18 -8.34 -34.32
C ARG A 7 1.09 -7.36 -33.88
N GLU A 8 0.46 -6.65 -34.81
CA GLU A 8 -0.64 -5.72 -34.52
C GLU A 8 -1.98 -6.46 -34.36
N ARG A 9 -2.20 -7.54 -35.12
CA ARG A 9 -3.40 -8.38 -35.03
C ARG A 9 -3.43 -9.24 -33.76
N GLU A 10 -2.27 -9.61 -33.22
CA GLU A 10 -2.17 -10.33 -31.94
C GLU A 10 -2.46 -9.41 -30.74
N ARG A 11 -2.04 -8.13 -30.82
CA ARG A 11 -2.37 -7.09 -29.82
C ARG A 11 -3.86 -6.73 -29.82
N GLU A 12 -4.54 -6.87 -30.95
CA GLU A 12 -5.98 -6.62 -31.07
C GLU A 12 -6.83 -7.81 -30.58
N ARG A 13 -6.36 -9.07 -30.77
CA ARG A 13 -7.00 -10.26 -30.18
C ARG A 13 -6.94 -10.26 -28.65
N LEU A 14 -5.81 -9.85 -28.07
CA LEU A 14 -5.67 -9.71 -26.61
C LEU A 14 -6.50 -8.55 -26.01
N ARG A 15 -6.97 -7.60 -26.83
CA ARG A 15 -7.97 -6.59 -26.42
C ARG A 15 -9.42 -7.10 -26.55
N GLY A 16 -9.67 -8.13 -27.37
CA GLY A 16 -11.01 -8.67 -27.63
C GLY A 16 -11.48 -9.76 -26.66
N GLU A 17 -10.58 -10.46 -25.97
CA GLU A 17 -10.92 -11.55 -25.04
C GLU A 17 -11.08 -11.12 -23.57
N SER A 18 -10.88 -9.83 -23.26
CA SER A 18 -11.17 -9.26 -21.93
C SER A 18 -12.64 -8.90 -21.71
N ALA A 19 -13.52 -9.15 -22.68
CA ALA A 19 -14.90 -8.62 -22.71
C ALA A 19 -16.02 -9.65 -22.51
N ARG A 20 -15.74 -10.86 -21.99
CA ARG A 20 -16.78 -11.86 -21.69
C ARG A 20 -16.54 -12.57 -20.36
N GLY A 21 -16.89 -11.85 -19.30
CA GLY A 21 -16.96 -12.36 -17.93
C GLY A 21 -17.62 -11.35 -16.99
N ASP A 22 -18.63 -10.61 -17.49
CA ASP A 22 -19.41 -9.68 -16.68
C ASP A 22 -20.64 -10.41 -16.12
N GLU A 23 -20.41 -11.32 -15.19
CA GLU A 23 -21.48 -11.84 -14.34
C GLU A 23 -21.73 -10.82 -13.23
N ARG A 24 -22.82 -10.07 -13.41
CA ARG A 24 -23.31 -9.03 -12.52
C ARG A 24 -23.39 -9.50 -11.07
N VAL A 25 -22.35 -9.23 -10.29
CA VAL A 25 -22.51 -9.03 -8.85
C VAL A 25 -23.35 -7.76 -8.69
N ARG A 26 -24.65 -7.93 -8.51
CA ARG A 26 -25.55 -6.84 -8.11
C ARG A 26 -25.01 -6.26 -6.81
N ARG A 27 -24.27 -5.15 -6.90
CA ARG A 27 -23.98 -4.31 -5.74
C ARG A 27 -25.33 -3.90 -5.18
N ARG A 28 -25.70 -4.51 -4.05
CA ARG A 28 -26.81 -4.03 -3.22
C ARG A 28 -26.36 -2.64 -2.75
N GLY A 29 -26.81 -1.60 -3.45
CA GLY A 29 -26.59 -0.23 -3.05
C GLY A 29 -27.19 -0.07 -1.66
N THR A 30 -26.36 0.03 -0.65
CA THR A 30 -26.79 0.63 0.59
C THR A 30 -26.80 2.12 0.32
N ASP A 31 -27.99 2.71 0.15
CA ASP A 31 -28.22 4.16 0.16
C ASP A 31 -27.93 4.78 1.55
N ALA A 32 -27.03 4.15 2.32
CA ALA A 32 -26.60 4.62 3.61
C ALA A 32 -25.73 5.85 3.38
N VAL A 33 -26.35 7.02 3.49
CA VAL A 33 -25.64 8.28 3.67
C VAL A 33 -24.76 8.10 4.91
N PRO A 34 -23.42 8.29 4.82
CA PRO A 34 -22.56 8.18 5.98
C PRO A 34 -23.05 9.15 7.05
N ALA A 35 -23.39 8.63 8.22
CA ALA A 35 -23.85 9.44 9.33
C ALA A 35 -22.72 10.36 9.79
N SER A 36 -22.91 11.67 9.71
CA SER A 36 -21.93 12.63 10.22
C SER A 36 -21.93 12.58 11.75
N SER A 37 -20.76 12.39 12.35
CA SER A 37 -20.59 12.47 13.80
C SER A 37 -19.55 13.53 14.13
N GLN A 38 -19.85 14.40 15.10
CA GLN A 38 -18.85 15.30 15.65
C GLN A 38 -17.88 14.50 16.52
N VAL A 39 -16.59 14.68 16.29
CA VAL A 39 -15.51 14.02 17.02
C VAL A 39 -14.52 15.07 17.51
N THR A 40 -14.05 14.92 18.74
CA THR A 40 -12.99 15.77 19.29
C THR A 40 -11.64 15.20 18.87
N MET A 41 -10.86 15.97 18.11
CA MET A 41 -9.47 15.65 17.78
C MET A 41 -8.55 16.11 18.91
N ARG A 42 -7.53 15.30 19.22
CA ARG A 42 -6.52 15.59 20.24
C ARG A 42 -5.14 15.45 19.63
N ASP A 43 -4.18 16.22 20.15
CA ASP A 43 -2.78 16.08 19.76
C ASP A 43 -2.21 14.77 20.33
N ALA A 44 -1.81 13.85 19.44
CA ALA A 44 -1.26 12.57 19.85
C ALA A 44 0.10 12.70 20.58
N ARG A 45 0.81 13.82 20.42
CA ARG A 45 2.09 14.11 21.10
C ARG A 45 1.91 14.36 22.59
N GLU A 46 0.70 14.67 23.03
CA GLU A 46 0.37 14.99 24.43
C GLU A 46 -0.21 13.77 25.20
N LEU A 47 -0.32 12.60 24.56
CA LEU A 47 -0.91 11.42 25.18
C LEU A 47 -0.05 10.89 26.34
N HIS A 48 -0.73 10.57 27.45
CA HIS A 48 -0.14 9.96 28.65
C HIS A 48 -1.01 8.78 29.11
N PRO A 49 -0.50 7.52 29.06
CA PRO A 49 0.80 7.15 28.49
C PRO A 49 0.85 7.40 26.97
N PRO A 50 2.06 7.48 26.36
CA PRO A 50 2.21 7.64 24.92
C PRO A 50 1.51 6.53 24.13
N ALA A 51 1.13 6.83 22.89
CA ALA A 51 0.55 5.85 22.00
C ALA A 51 1.50 4.68 21.73
N SER A 52 0.96 3.46 21.74
CA SER A 52 1.69 2.23 21.40
C SER A 52 0.93 1.42 20.35
N LEU A 53 1.67 0.62 19.58
CA LEU A 53 1.08 -0.25 18.56
C LEU A 53 0.07 -1.22 19.16
N ASP A 54 0.37 -1.81 20.31
CA ASP A 54 -0.52 -2.80 20.95
C ASP A 54 -1.82 -2.18 21.49
N ALA A 55 -1.76 -0.94 22.01
CA ALA A 55 -2.92 -0.31 22.65
C ALA A 55 -3.80 0.46 21.65
N LEU A 56 -3.18 1.18 20.71
CA LEU A 56 -3.87 2.13 19.84
C LEU A 56 -3.67 1.86 18.34
N GLY A 57 -2.84 0.88 17.97
CA GLY A 57 -2.56 0.56 16.57
C GLY A 57 -1.63 1.57 15.88
N PHE A 58 -1.09 2.54 16.60
CA PHE A 58 -0.08 3.49 16.11
C PHE A 58 0.88 3.87 17.26
N ALA A 59 2.07 4.33 16.89
CA ALA A 59 3.04 4.87 17.84
C ALA A 59 3.72 6.10 17.25
N LEU A 60 4.13 7.03 18.12
CA LEU A 60 4.96 8.17 17.74
C LEU A 60 6.40 7.89 18.18
N GLN A 61 7.34 7.97 17.25
CA GLN A 61 8.76 7.70 17.50
C GLN A 61 9.60 8.81 16.88
N SER A 62 10.58 9.30 17.65
CA SER A 62 11.62 10.17 17.13
C SER A 62 12.75 9.29 16.59
N TRP A 63 13.12 9.47 15.32
CA TRP A 63 14.17 8.71 14.68
C TRP A 63 15.09 9.64 13.90
N PRO A 64 16.42 9.56 14.07
CA PRO A 64 17.34 10.38 13.30
C PRO A 64 17.32 9.94 11.82
N THR A 65 17.48 10.89 10.91
CA THR A 65 17.64 10.64 9.48
C THR A 65 18.87 11.33 8.94
N LYS A 66 19.58 10.65 8.05
CA LYS A 66 20.66 11.23 7.22
C LYS A 66 20.19 11.63 5.83
N CYS A 67 18.95 11.29 5.46
CA CYS A 67 18.34 11.74 4.21
C CYS A 67 18.07 13.24 4.33
N ASP A 68 18.77 14.03 3.54
CA ASP A 68 18.68 15.49 3.50
C ASP A 68 17.82 15.99 2.33
N ASP A 69 17.70 15.20 1.25
CA ASP A 69 16.80 15.43 0.14
C ASP A 69 15.76 14.30 0.05
N PHE A 70 14.47 14.66 0.18
CA PHE A 70 13.34 13.72 0.06
C PHE A 70 12.68 13.77 -1.32
N GLU A 71 13.12 14.67 -2.20
CA GLU A 71 12.67 14.76 -3.59
C GLU A 71 13.52 13.89 -4.52
N ASP A 72 14.73 13.52 -4.08
CA ASP A 72 15.58 12.53 -4.75
C ASP A 72 15.21 11.10 -4.34
N ASP A 73 14.54 10.40 -5.27
CA ASP A 73 14.12 8.99 -5.11
C ASP A 73 15.33 8.08 -4.78
N ASP A 74 16.49 8.31 -5.42
CA ASP A 74 17.68 7.51 -5.20
C ASP A 74 18.24 7.74 -3.79
N ALA A 75 18.22 8.98 -3.29
CA ALA A 75 18.64 9.31 -1.92
C ALA A 75 17.71 8.66 -0.88
N VAL A 76 16.39 8.69 -1.12
CA VAL A 76 15.39 8.05 -0.27
C VAL A 76 15.60 6.53 -0.23
N VAL A 77 15.79 5.89 -1.37
CA VAL A 77 16.00 4.43 -1.46
C VAL A 77 17.34 4.03 -0.83
N ALA A 78 18.41 4.78 -1.07
CA ALA A 78 19.74 4.44 -0.58
C ALA A 78 19.91 4.67 0.94
N THR A 79 19.23 5.68 1.49
CA THR A 79 19.43 6.10 2.89
C THR A 79 18.19 5.85 3.73
N TYR A 80 17.08 6.50 3.38
CA TYR A 80 15.89 6.57 4.24
C TYR A 80 15.20 5.21 4.39
N TYR A 81 15.23 4.37 3.37
CA TYR A 81 14.65 3.02 3.44
C TYR A 81 15.30 2.17 4.54
N GLY A 82 16.62 2.22 4.67
CA GLY A 82 17.33 1.49 5.73
C GLY A 82 16.92 1.99 7.12
N GLU A 83 16.85 3.31 7.29
CA GLU A 83 16.45 3.94 8.56
C GLU A 83 15.00 3.60 8.95
N MET A 84 14.08 3.61 8.00
CA MET A 84 12.68 3.23 8.23
C MET A 84 12.53 1.74 8.52
N MET A 85 13.31 0.88 7.87
CA MET A 85 13.34 -0.55 8.20
C MET A 85 13.78 -0.78 9.65
N ASP A 86 14.82 -0.09 10.11
CA ASP A 86 15.31 -0.21 11.48
C ASP A 86 14.31 0.35 12.50
N LEU A 87 13.71 1.50 12.22
CA LEU A 87 12.63 2.07 13.03
C LEU A 87 11.46 1.10 13.18
N VAL A 88 10.95 0.55 12.06
CA VAL A 88 9.80 -0.36 12.08
C VAL A 88 10.15 -1.65 12.82
N LYS A 89 11.35 -2.21 12.62
CA LYS A 89 11.80 -3.40 13.37
C LYS A 89 11.85 -3.12 14.86
N ALA A 90 12.46 -2.01 15.28
CA ALA A 90 12.58 -1.64 16.68
C ALA A 90 11.21 -1.41 17.35
N ALA A 91 10.29 -0.75 16.65
CA ALA A 91 8.96 -0.44 17.18
C ALA A 91 8.01 -1.65 17.22
N SER A 92 8.10 -2.55 16.24
CA SER A 92 7.15 -3.67 16.09
C SER A 92 7.68 -5.04 16.55
N GLY A 93 9.00 -5.18 16.74
CA GLY A 93 9.64 -6.48 16.97
C GLY A 93 9.69 -7.39 15.74
N ALA A 94 9.42 -6.86 14.54
CA ALA A 94 9.46 -7.64 13.31
C ALA A 94 10.88 -8.16 13.02
N GLU A 95 10.97 -9.43 12.61
CA GLU A 95 12.23 -10.05 12.17
C GLU A 95 12.74 -9.43 10.85
N ARG A 96 11.80 -9.13 9.94
CA ARG A 96 12.10 -8.60 8.61
C ARG A 96 11.07 -7.52 8.25
N VAL A 97 11.55 -6.47 7.62
CA VAL A 97 10.77 -5.35 7.08
C VAL A 97 11.18 -5.17 5.63
N PHE A 98 10.21 -4.93 4.76
CA PHE A 98 10.43 -4.65 3.35
C PHE A 98 9.62 -3.42 2.98
N ILE A 99 10.28 -2.45 2.37
CA ILE A 99 9.64 -1.27 1.81
C ILE A 99 9.46 -1.53 0.33
N PHE A 100 8.24 -1.36 -0.19
CA PHE A 100 7.88 -1.71 -1.57
C PHE A 100 7.54 -0.51 -2.43
N ASP A 101 7.14 0.59 -1.83
CA ASP A 101 6.98 1.89 -2.47
C ASP A 101 7.10 3.01 -1.45
N HIS A 102 7.18 4.23 -1.95
CA HIS A 102 6.94 5.43 -1.19
C HIS A 102 6.20 6.44 -2.08
N THR A 103 5.61 7.47 -1.46
CA THR A 103 4.97 8.57 -2.20
C THR A 103 5.35 9.88 -1.52
N VAL A 104 6.04 10.75 -2.23
CA VAL A 104 6.34 12.10 -1.76
C VAL A 104 5.10 12.98 -1.92
N ARG A 105 4.72 13.71 -0.87
CA ARG A 105 3.57 14.61 -0.90
C ARG A 105 3.97 16.06 -0.61
N GLU A 106 3.52 16.97 -1.45
CA GLU A 106 3.91 18.38 -1.41
C GLU A 106 2.69 19.31 -1.42
N SER A 107 2.63 20.23 -0.47
CA SER A 107 1.53 21.17 -0.27
C SER A 107 1.23 22.08 -1.47
N GLY A 108 2.21 22.32 -2.35
CA GLY A 108 2.06 23.15 -3.55
C GLY A 108 1.45 22.41 -4.75
N ASN A 109 1.38 21.08 -4.70
CA ASN A 109 0.89 20.25 -5.79
C ASN A 109 -0.63 20.07 -5.73
N THR A 110 -1.28 20.03 -6.89
CA THR A 110 -2.73 19.84 -7.03
C THR A 110 -3.11 18.45 -7.55
N ASN A 111 -2.14 17.69 -8.08
CA ASN A 111 -2.37 16.36 -8.60
C ASN A 111 -2.31 15.31 -7.48
N LEU A 112 -3.42 14.60 -7.25
CA LEU A 112 -3.49 13.57 -6.20
C LEU A 112 -2.63 12.33 -6.51
N ASN A 113 -2.26 12.14 -7.77
CA ASN A 113 -1.38 11.07 -8.22
C ASN A 113 -0.07 11.69 -8.70
N ALA A 114 1.04 11.17 -8.19
CA ALA A 114 2.37 11.52 -8.68
C ALA A 114 2.53 11.07 -10.14
N ALA A 115 3.14 11.91 -10.97
CA ALA A 115 3.77 11.44 -12.20
C ALA A 115 5.06 10.67 -11.83
N ALA A 116 5.60 9.86 -12.75
CA ALA A 116 6.85 9.14 -12.48
C ALA A 116 7.96 10.13 -12.06
N GLY A 117 8.52 9.94 -10.86
CA GLY A 117 9.54 10.81 -10.26
C GLY A 117 9.03 12.16 -9.74
N GLY A 118 7.72 12.34 -9.55
CA GLY A 118 7.13 13.59 -9.04
C GLY A 118 6.45 13.45 -7.68
N SER A 119 6.09 14.59 -7.08
CA SER A 119 5.28 14.63 -5.85
C SER A 119 3.78 14.48 -6.14
N ALA A 120 3.00 14.16 -5.10
CA ALA A 120 1.54 14.19 -5.12
C ALA A 120 0.99 15.26 -4.16
N ALA A 121 -0.22 15.73 -4.40
CA ALA A 121 -0.94 16.59 -3.47
C ALA A 121 -1.23 15.88 -2.13
N PRO A 122 -1.33 16.60 -1.01
CA PRO A 122 -1.82 16.04 0.25
C PRO A 122 -3.25 15.51 0.10
N VAL A 123 -3.55 14.35 0.70
CA VAL A 123 -4.91 13.81 0.68
C VAL A 123 -5.69 14.39 1.85
N PRO A 124 -6.78 15.16 1.61
CA PRO A 124 -7.51 15.84 2.68
C PRO A 124 -8.46 14.91 3.46
N ARG A 125 -8.55 13.64 3.06
CA ARG A 125 -9.48 12.67 3.65
C ARG A 125 -8.71 11.52 4.30
N VAL A 126 -9.16 11.14 5.49
CA VAL A 126 -8.76 9.87 6.11
C VAL A 126 -9.12 8.74 5.18
N HIS A 127 -8.16 7.87 4.91
CA HIS A 127 -8.31 6.70 4.06
C HIS A 127 -7.56 5.51 4.68
N CYS A 128 -7.90 4.33 4.20
CA CYS A 128 -7.12 3.13 4.43
C CYS A 128 -6.53 2.71 3.08
N ASP A 129 -5.24 2.44 3.04
CA ASP A 129 -4.53 2.12 1.79
C ASP A 129 -5.00 0.81 1.19
N TYR A 130 -5.40 -0.14 2.04
CA TYR A 130 -5.81 -1.47 1.62
C TYR A 130 -7.20 -1.83 2.13
N THR A 131 -8.01 -2.39 1.23
CA THR A 131 -9.23 -3.10 1.58
C THR A 131 -8.91 -4.50 2.10
N ALA A 132 -9.89 -5.17 2.71
CA ALA A 132 -9.76 -6.54 3.19
C ALA A 132 -9.32 -7.54 2.09
N SER A 133 -9.66 -7.27 0.83
CA SER A 133 -9.22 -8.08 -0.33
C SER A 133 -7.96 -7.55 -1.00
N GLY A 134 -7.68 -6.25 -0.91
CA GLY A 134 -6.51 -5.61 -1.50
C GLY A 134 -5.20 -5.95 -0.80
N ALA A 135 -5.18 -5.92 0.54
CA ALA A 135 -3.97 -6.22 1.31
C ALA A 135 -3.40 -7.63 1.04
N PRO A 136 -4.20 -8.72 1.10
CA PRO A 136 -3.71 -10.06 0.79
C PRO A 136 -3.19 -10.18 -0.66
N ARG A 137 -3.84 -9.51 -1.61
CA ARG A 137 -3.40 -9.51 -3.01
C ARG A 137 -2.04 -8.83 -3.17
N ARG A 138 -1.85 -7.65 -2.54
CA ARG A 138 -0.56 -6.94 -2.59
C ARG A 138 0.56 -7.79 -1.99
N LEU A 139 0.29 -8.44 -0.87
CA LEU A 139 1.23 -9.34 -0.23
C LEU A 139 1.61 -10.53 -1.13
N GLN A 140 0.67 -11.10 -1.88
CA GLN A 140 0.95 -12.16 -2.86
C GLN A 140 1.82 -11.66 -4.03
N GLN A 141 1.58 -10.44 -4.52
CA GLN A 141 2.42 -9.83 -5.57
C GLN A 141 3.86 -9.67 -5.10
N LEU A 142 4.06 -9.13 -3.89
CA LEU A 142 5.40 -9.02 -3.28
C LEU A 142 6.05 -10.40 -3.10
N GLY A 143 5.27 -11.42 -2.71
CA GLY A 143 5.74 -12.80 -2.63
C GLY A 143 6.22 -13.37 -3.97
N ALA A 144 5.52 -13.07 -5.08
CA ALA A 144 5.92 -13.47 -6.42
C ALA A 144 7.22 -12.77 -6.88
N GLU A 145 7.50 -11.58 -6.37
CA GLU A 145 8.74 -10.82 -6.58
C GLU A 145 9.89 -11.28 -5.65
N GLY A 146 9.69 -12.36 -4.88
CA GLY A 146 10.71 -12.94 -4.00
C GLY A 146 10.71 -12.40 -2.57
N ILE A 147 9.77 -11.52 -2.22
CA ILE A 147 9.61 -10.98 -0.86
C ILE A 147 8.75 -11.95 -0.04
N TYR A 148 9.37 -13.02 0.46
CA TYR A 148 8.67 -14.05 1.22
C TYR A 148 8.50 -13.69 2.70
N SER A 149 7.27 -13.47 3.14
CA SER A 149 6.95 -13.52 4.56
C SER A 149 6.95 -14.98 5.05
N ARG A 150 7.80 -15.30 6.03
CA ARG A 150 7.73 -16.58 6.77
C ARG A 150 6.91 -16.44 8.05
N LEU A 151 6.41 -15.23 8.34
CA LEU A 151 5.67 -14.93 9.55
C LEU A 151 4.36 -15.73 9.55
N ARG A 152 4.26 -16.63 10.53
CA ARG A 152 3.13 -17.53 10.87
C ARG A 152 3.02 -18.88 10.17
N GLY A 153 4.06 -19.39 9.50
CA GLY A 153 3.97 -20.73 8.87
C GLY A 153 2.84 -20.85 7.84
N ARG A 154 2.25 -19.73 7.42
CA ARG A 154 1.26 -19.66 6.36
C ARG A 154 2.04 -19.43 5.08
N VAL A 155 2.09 -20.45 4.24
CA VAL A 155 2.59 -20.28 2.88
C VAL A 155 1.61 -19.36 2.17
N LEU A 156 2.07 -18.19 1.73
CA LEU A 156 1.33 -17.33 0.83
C LEU A 156 1.39 -17.98 -0.56
N THR A 157 0.63 -19.06 -0.77
CA THR A 157 0.55 -19.72 -2.07
C THR A 157 -0.36 -18.94 -3.01
N CYS A 158 0.09 -18.77 -4.25
CA CYS A 158 -0.78 -18.52 -5.39
C CYS A 158 -1.58 -19.80 -5.68
N GLY A 159 -2.66 -20.03 -4.93
CA GLY A 159 -3.56 -21.15 -5.20
C GLY A 159 -4.53 -21.43 -4.06
N GLY A 160 -5.82 -21.33 -4.38
CA GLY A 160 -6.93 -22.08 -3.79
C GLY A 160 -7.11 -22.02 -2.28
N ALA A 161 -8.13 -21.29 -1.84
CA ALA A 161 -8.71 -21.49 -0.52
C ALA A 161 -9.14 -22.94 -0.32
N GLU A 162 -8.50 -23.64 0.60
CA GLU A 162 -9.11 -24.74 1.35
C GLU A 162 -8.93 -24.38 2.83
N ALA A 163 -9.99 -23.83 3.41
CA ALA A 163 -10.09 -23.59 4.84
C ALA A 163 -10.34 -24.94 5.52
N GLY A 164 -9.32 -25.49 6.20
CA GLY A 164 -9.49 -26.61 7.13
C GLY A 164 -10.11 -26.14 8.46
N PRO A 165 -10.94 -26.96 9.13
CA PRO A 165 -11.77 -26.51 10.24
C PRO A 165 -10.96 -26.37 11.54
N VAL A 166 -11.51 -25.51 12.42
CA VAL A 166 -11.08 -25.29 13.81
C VAL A 166 -11.23 -26.51 14.70
#